data_AF-A0A448S633-F1
#
_entry.id   AF-A0A448S633-F1
#
_cell.length_a   1.000
_cell.length_b   1.000
_cell.length_c   1.000
_cell.angle_alpha   90.00
_cell.angle_beta   90.00
_cell.angle_gamma   90.00
#
_symmetry.space_group_name_H-M   'P 1'
#
loop_
_entity.id
_entity.type
_entity.pdbx_description
1 polymer ?
#
loop_
_entity_poly.entity_id
_entity_poly.type
_entity_poly.pdbx_seq_one_letter_code
_entity_poly.pdbx_strand_id
1 'polypeptide(L)'
;MSATIEYAVVALGVTDIVICGHSNCGAMKAIASCQCLDPMPAVAHWLHYADAAKAVVEKKTWDSEIDKVNAMVEENVIAQLNNIKTHPSVAVGLRDNALRLHGWVYDIESGEIRTLDKNTKNFVSLADNPEVYFE
;
A
#
# COMPACT_ATOMS: atom_id res chain seq x y z
N MET A 1 11.88 9.03 -4.38
CA MET A 1 11.00 8.88 -3.21
C MET A 1 11.75 8.91 -1.88
N SER A 2 12.96 8.33 -1.79
CA SER A 2 13.76 8.31 -0.54
C SER A 2 14.02 9.70 0.08
N ALA A 3 14.42 10.71 -0.70
CA ALA A 3 14.66 12.06 -0.17
C ALA A 3 13.41 12.68 0.50
N THR A 4 12.21 12.43 -0.03
CA THR A 4 10.95 12.91 0.56
C THR A 4 10.68 12.26 1.92
N ILE A 5 10.91 10.95 2.02
CA ILE A 5 10.74 10.18 3.25
C ILE A 5 11.76 10.63 4.29
N GLU A 6 13.03 10.74 3.90
CA GLU A 6 14.11 11.18 4.79
C GLU A 6 13.83 12.59 5.33
N TYR A 7 13.43 13.53 4.48
CA TYR A 7 13.11 14.88 4.92
C TYR A 7 11.92 14.90 5.89
N ALA A 8 10.85 14.17 5.57
CA ALA A 8 9.68 14.10 6.45
C ALA A 8 10.03 13.53 7.83
N VAL A 9 10.81 12.45 7.87
CA VAL A 9 11.17 11.79 9.14
C VAL A 9 12.24 12.57 9.91
N VAL A 10 13.32 12.98 9.24
CA VAL A 10 14.51 13.54 9.90
C VAL A 10 14.39 15.05 10.11
N ALA A 11 13.91 15.79 9.11
CA ALA A 11 13.85 17.25 9.19
C ALA A 11 12.53 17.75 9.79
N LEU A 12 11.40 17.11 9.49
CA LEU A 12 10.09 17.53 10.00
C LEU A 12 9.64 16.76 11.25
N GLY A 13 10.25 15.61 11.55
CA GLY A 13 9.90 14.82 12.73
C GLY A 13 8.47 14.27 12.68
N VAL A 14 7.98 13.87 11.50
CA VAL A 14 6.64 13.24 11.41
C VAL A 14 6.60 11.95 12.23
N THR A 15 5.47 11.73 12.90
CA THR A 15 5.22 10.55 13.74
C THR A 15 4.45 9.46 13.01
N ASP A 16 3.88 9.77 11.85
CA ASP A 16 2.97 8.89 11.14
C ASP A 16 3.25 8.93 9.63
N ILE A 17 3.37 7.75 9.02
CA ILE A 17 3.39 7.59 7.58
C ILE A 17 2.23 6.71 7.15
N VAL A 18 1.49 7.18 6.15
CA VAL A 18 0.38 6.44 5.54
C VAL A 18 0.77 5.98 4.14
N ILE A 19 0.71 4.68 3.91
CA ILE A 19 0.66 4.09 2.57
C ILE A 19 -0.82 3.93 2.20
N CYS A 20 -1.31 4.77 1.30
CA CYS A 20 -2.73 4.80 0.92
C CYS A 20 -2.91 4.25 -0.51
N GLY A 21 -3.57 3.10 -0.62
CA GLY A 21 -4.17 2.61 -1.85
C GLY A 21 -5.59 3.16 -2.02
N HIS A 22 -6.20 2.95 -3.19
CA HIS A 22 -7.56 3.42 -3.43
C HIS A 22 -8.34 2.50 -4.38
N SER A 23 -9.67 2.51 -4.26
CA SER A 23 -10.55 1.80 -5.19
C SER A 23 -10.38 2.34 -6.62
N ASN A 24 -10.67 1.49 -7.61
CA ASN A 24 -10.55 1.82 -9.03
C ASN A 24 -9.15 2.28 -9.48
N CYS A 25 -8.08 1.85 -8.80
CA CYS A 25 -6.71 2.19 -9.18
C CYS A 25 -6.36 1.65 -10.58
N GLY A 26 -6.21 2.55 -11.55
CA GLY A 26 -5.90 2.18 -12.94
C GLY A 26 -4.58 1.40 -13.09
N ALA A 27 -3.58 1.72 -12.28
CA ALA A 27 -2.32 0.98 -12.21
C ALA A 27 -2.53 -0.48 -11.77
N MET A 28 -3.26 -0.69 -10.68
CA MET A 28 -3.54 -2.04 -10.17
C MET A 28 -4.46 -2.81 -11.12
N LYS A 29 -5.38 -2.14 -11.80
CA LYS A 29 -6.19 -2.72 -12.88
C LYS A 29 -5.33 -3.19 -14.05
N ALA A 30 -4.35 -2.38 -14.48
CA ALA A 30 -3.44 -2.75 -15.55
C ALA A 30 -2.64 -4.01 -15.22
N ILE A 31 -2.16 -4.12 -13.97
CA ILE A 31 -1.47 -5.32 -13.48
C ILE A 31 -2.42 -6.52 -13.42
N ALA A 32 -3.59 -6.38 -12.77
CA ALA A 32 -4.52 -7.47 -12.53
C ALA A 32 -5.07 -8.08 -13.83
N SER A 33 -5.26 -7.27 -14.87
CA SER A 33 -5.76 -7.69 -16.18
C SER A 33 -4.67 -7.91 -17.24
N CYS A 34 -3.40 -7.91 -16.84
CA CYS A 34 -2.24 -8.11 -17.73
C CYS A 34 -2.29 -7.21 -18.98
N GLN A 35 -2.61 -5.92 -18.81
CA GLN A 35 -2.67 -4.99 -19.92
C GLN A 35 -1.31 -4.82 -20.60
N CYS A 36 -1.33 -4.66 -21.92
CA CYS A 36 -0.13 -4.33 -22.67
C CYS A 36 0.31 -2.89 -22.33
N LEU A 37 1.56 -2.75 -21.88
CA LEU A 37 2.16 -1.47 -21.49
C LEU A 37 3.31 -1.05 -22.43
N ASP A 38 3.46 -1.69 -23.59
CA ASP A 38 4.51 -1.39 -24.58
C ASP A 38 4.58 0.11 -24.94
N PRO A 39 3.47 0.85 -25.08
CA PRO A 39 3.52 2.30 -25.35
C PRO A 39 3.99 3.14 -24.15
N MET A 40 4.10 2.56 -22.95
CA MET A 40 4.36 3.24 -21.68
C MET A 40 5.51 2.56 -20.89
N PRO A 41 6.73 2.48 -21.42
CA PRO A 41 7.84 1.73 -20.81
C PRO A 41 8.24 2.24 -19.41
N ALA A 42 8.13 3.55 -19.16
CA ALA A 42 8.38 4.12 -17.83
C ALA A 42 7.34 3.65 -16.81
N VAL A 43 6.07 3.53 -17.21
CA VAL A 43 5.00 3.00 -16.37
C VAL A 43 5.21 1.51 -16.12
N ALA A 44 5.55 0.74 -17.15
CA ALA A 44 5.87 -0.68 -17.01
C ALA A 44 7.02 -0.91 -16.01
N HIS A 45 8.09 -0.13 -16.11
CA HIS A 45 9.21 -0.19 -15.16
C HIS A 45 8.79 0.19 -13.73
N TRP A 46 7.98 1.24 -13.58
CA TRP A 46 7.47 1.65 -12.28
C TRP A 46 6.53 0.60 -11.64
N LEU A 47 5.70 -0.07 -12.43
CA LEU A 47 4.78 -1.08 -11.92
C LEU A 47 5.48 -2.36 -11.42
N HIS A 48 6.75 -2.57 -11.75
CA HIS A 48 7.55 -3.67 -11.18
C HIS A 48 7.61 -3.64 -9.64
N TYR A 49 7.48 -2.47 -9.02
CA TYR A 49 7.43 -2.35 -7.55
C TYR A 49 6.17 -3.01 -6.92
N ALA A 50 5.20 -3.40 -7.73
CA ALA A 50 4.01 -4.14 -7.31
C ALA A 50 4.09 -5.66 -7.60
N ASP A 51 5.23 -6.18 -8.10
CA ASP A 51 5.38 -7.60 -8.45
C ASP A 51 5.17 -8.54 -7.24
N ALA A 52 5.58 -8.10 -6.04
CA ALA A 52 5.33 -8.84 -4.81
C ALA A 52 3.82 -9.00 -4.55
N ALA A 53 3.03 -7.94 -4.75
CA ALA A 53 1.58 -7.98 -4.63
C ALA A 53 0.96 -8.89 -5.70
N LYS A 54 1.41 -8.74 -6.95
CA LYS A 54 0.98 -9.57 -8.08
C LYS A 54 1.17 -11.05 -7.79
N ALA A 55 2.36 -11.44 -7.32
CA ALA A 55 2.68 -12.82 -7.00
C ALA A 55 1.80 -13.42 -5.89
N VAL A 56 1.25 -12.61 -4.98
CA VAL A 56 0.30 -13.05 -3.96
C VAL A 56 -1.09 -13.22 -4.56
N VAL A 57 -1.55 -12.23 -5.33
CA VAL A 57 -2.89 -12.23 -5.95
C VAL A 57 -3.04 -13.36 -6.96
N GLU A 58 -2.00 -13.67 -7.74
CA GLU A 58 -2.01 -14.73 -8.75
C GLU A 58 -2.05 -16.16 -8.17
N LYS A 59 -1.81 -16.34 -6.87
CA LYS A 59 -1.93 -17.65 -6.20
C LYS A 59 -3.38 -18.00 -5.85
N LYS A 60 -4.31 -17.06 -5.99
CA LYS A 60 -5.73 -17.23 -5.65
C LYS A 60 -6.58 -17.16 -6.92
N THR A 61 -7.73 -17.84 -6.89
CA THR A 61 -8.81 -17.65 -7.84
C THR A 61 -9.75 -16.55 -7.34
N TRP A 62 -10.32 -15.78 -8.25
CA TRP A 62 -11.17 -14.64 -7.94
C TRP A 62 -12.52 -14.80 -8.65
N ASP A 63 -13.59 -14.46 -7.96
CA ASP A 63 -14.96 -14.58 -8.49
C ASP A 63 -15.25 -13.51 -9.56
N SER A 64 -14.60 -12.36 -9.46
CA SER A 64 -14.69 -11.29 -10.45
C SER A 64 -13.36 -10.54 -10.65
N GLU A 65 -13.25 -9.85 -11.79
CA GLU A 65 -12.14 -8.93 -12.05
C GLU A 65 -12.08 -7.78 -11.03
N ILE A 66 -13.24 -7.33 -10.53
CA ILE A 66 -13.30 -6.26 -9.51
C ILE A 66 -12.66 -6.75 -8.21
N ASP A 67 -12.97 -7.97 -7.78
CA ASP A 67 -12.39 -8.56 -6.57
C ASP A 67 -10.88 -8.73 -6.71
N LYS A 68 -10.42 -9.17 -7.88
CA LYS A 68 -8.99 -9.28 -8.18
C LYS A 68 -8.28 -7.93 -8.13
N VAL A 69 -8.88 -6.88 -8.67
CA VAL A 69 -8.32 -5.51 -8.62
C VAL A 69 -8.29 -4.99 -7.19
N ASN A 70 -9.35 -5.18 -6.41
CA ASN A 70 -9.40 -4.77 -5.01
C ASN A 70 -8.32 -5.47 -4.19
N ALA A 71 -8.14 -6.78 -4.40
CA ALA A 71 -7.06 -7.53 -3.78
C ALA A 71 -5.68 -7.04 -4.23
N MET A 72 -5.51 -6.68 -5.50
CA MET A 72 -4.25 -6.09 -5.99
C MET A 72 -3.92 -4.76 -5.31
N VAL A 73 -4.93 -3.92 -5.05
CA VAL A 73 -4.76 -2.67 -4.28
C VAL A 73 -4.31 -2.97 -2.86
N GLU A 74 -5.02 -3.86 -2.16
CA GLU A 74 -4.72 -4.25 -0.78
C GLU A 74 -3.30 -4.86 -0.64
N GLU A 75 -2.96 -5.82 -1.49
CA GLU A 75 -1.65 -6.47 -1.48
C GLU A 75 -0.53 -5.50 -1.88
N ASN A 76 -0.80 -4.52 -2.74
CA ASN A 76 0.17 -3.48 -3.06
C ASN A 76 0.43 -2.56 -1.87
N VAL A 77 -0.60 -2.20 -1.09
CA VAL A 77 -0.40 -1.45 0.17
C VAL A 77 0.51 -2.24 1.12
N ILE A 78 0.27 -3.54 1.28
CA ILE A 78 1.12 -4.43 2.11
C ILE A 78 2.55 -4.49 1.57
N ALA A 79 2.74 -4.64 0.26
CA ALA A 79 4.05 -4.67 -0.36
C ALA A 79 4.81 -3.35 -0.12
N GLN A 80 4.16 -2.20 -0.30
CA GLN A 80 4.80 -0.90 -0.08
C GLN A 80 5.08 -0.61 1.39
N LEU A 81 4.26 -1.11 2.33
CA LEU A 81 4.57 -1.09 3.76
C LEU A 81 5.85 -1.87 4.07
N ASN A 82 6.01 -3.05 3.47
CA ASN A 82 7.25 -3.83 3.65
C ASN A 82 8.45 -3.13 3.01
N ASN A 83 8.28 -2.50 1.86
CA ASN A 83 9.35 -1.73 1.21
C ASN A 83 9.78 -0.53 2.05
N ILE A 84 8.85 0.29 2.54
CA ILE A 84 9.19 1.52 3.28
C ILE A 84 9.89 1.23 4.61
N LYS A 85 9.61 0.08 5.24
CA LYS A 85 10.33 -0.39 6.43
C LYS A 85 11.83 -0.60 6.19
N THR A 86 12.25 -0.81 4.95
CA THR A 86 13.68 -0.95 4.60
C THR A 86 14.40 0.39 4.46
N HIS A 87 13.66 1.51 4.45
CA HIS A 87 14.26 2.84 4.38
C HIS A 87 14.96 3.17 5.73
N PRO A 88 16.25 3.60 5.73
CA PRO A 88 17.01 3.77 6.96
C PRO A 88 16.34 4.64 8.02
N SER A 89 15.83 5.82 7.64
CA SER A 89 15.16 6.74 8.58
C SER A 89 13.87 6.14 9.17
N VAL A 90 13.13 5.34 8.38
CA VAL A 90 11.89 4.70 8.81
C VAL A 90 12.21 3.53 9.75
N ALA A 91 13.19 2.71 9.41
CA ALA A 91 13.65 1.61 10.26
C ALA A 91 14.12 2.10 11.64
N VAL A 92 14.86 3.21 11.69
CA VAL A 92 15.26 3.86 12.95
C VAL A 92 14.05 4.39 13.72
N GLY A 93 13.16 5.14 13.05
CA GLY A 93 11.95 5.70 13.68
C GLY A 93 11.04 4.63 14.27
N LEU A 94 10.83 3.51 13.58
CA LEU A 94 10.05 2.38 14.07
C LEU A 94 10.72 1.71 15.29
N ARG A 95 12.03 1.44 15.21
CA ARG A 95 12.77 0.82 16.33
C ARG A 95 12.72 1.67 17.60
N ASP A 96 12.77 2.98 17.43
CA ASP A 96 12.79 3.94 18.53
C ASP A 96 11.36 4.31 19.02
N ASN A 97 10.32 3.67 18.48
CA ASN A 97 8.89 3.96 18.70
C ASN A 97 8.51 5.43 18.44
N ALA A 98 9.26 6.11 17.57
CA ALA A 98 9.05 7.50 17.19
C ALA A 98 8.17 7.65 15.94
N LEU A 99 7.90 6.54 15.24
CA LEU A 99 7.17 6.53 13.99
C LEU A 99 6.19 5.36 13.95
N ARG A 100 4.97 5.62 13.44
CA ARG A 100 3.95 4.63 13.12
C ARG A 100 3.71 4.53 11.63
N LEU A 101 3.46 3.32 11.14
CA LEU A 101 3.08 3.04 9.77
C LEU A 101 1.61 2.63 9.69
N HIS A 102 0.91 3.19 8.70
CA HIS A 102 -0.49 2.93 8.42
C HIS A 102 -0.66 2.42 6.99
N GLY A 103 -1.41 1.34 6.82
CA GLY A 103 -1.82 0.84 5.50
C GLY A 103 -3.29 1.14 5.26
N TRP A 104 -3.61 2.07 4.38
CA TRP A 104 -4.98 2.48 4.12
C TRP A 104 -5.43 2.07 2.72
N VAL A 105 -6.72 1.78 2.57
CA VAL A 105 -7.42 1.71 1.30
C VAL A 105 -8.60 2.66 1.34
N TYR A 106 -8.54 3.71 0.52
CA TYR A 106 -9.62 4.68 0.36
C TYR A 106 -10.59 4.23 -0.72
N ASP A 107 -11.86 4.08 -0.36
CA ASP A 107 -12.93 3.87 -1.34
C ASP A 107 -13.41 5.23 -1.87
N ILE A 108 -13.20 5.47 -3.17
CA ILE A 108 -13.56 6.73 -3.83
C ILE A 108 -15.08 6.91 -3.93
N GLU A 109 -15.85 5.83 -4.05
CA GLU A 109 -17.30 5.89 -4.24
C GLU A 109 -18.02 6.19 -2.93
N SER A 110 -17.66 5.49 -1.84
CA SER A 110 -18.28 5.69 -0.54
C SER A 110 -17.59 6.78 0.30
N GLY A 111 -16.33 7.09 0.01
CA GLY A 111 -15.50 7.96 0.83
C GLY A 111 -14.94 7.28 2.10
N GLU A 112 -15.17 5.97 2.26
CA GLU A 112 -14.71 5.21 3.42
C GLU A 112 -13.22 4.88 3.34
N ILE A 113 -12.57 4.75 4.50
CA ILE A 113 -11.19 4.31 4.60
C ILE A 113 -11.15 3.01 5.40
N ARG A 114 -10.48 2.00 4.83
CA ARG A 114 -10.13 0.78 5.54
C ARG A 114 -8.65 0.80 5.91
N THR A 115 -8.33 0.40 7.14
CA THR A 115 -6.95 0.33 7.67
C THR A 115 -6.53 -1.11 7.88
N LEU A 116 -5.26 -1.41 7.61
CA LEU A 116 -4.67 -2.72 7.80
C LEU A 116 -4.35 -2.98 9.28
N ASP A 117 -5.01 -3.97 9.86
CA ASP A 117 -4.71 -4.45 11.20
C ASP A 117 -3.50 -5.41 11.17
N LYS A 118 -2.45 -5.09 11.94
CA LYS A 118 -1.20 -5.89 12.01
C LYS A 118 -1.45 -7.35 12.42
N ASN A 119 -2.35 -7.57 13.37
CA ASN A 119 -2.55 -8.84 14.05
C ASN A 119 -3.36 -9.80 13.18
N THR A 120 -4.44 -9.28 12.60
CA THR A 120 -5.36 -10.07 11.76
C THR A 120 -4.92 -10.12 10.30
N LYS A 121 -4.08 -9.17 9.87
CA LYS A 121 -3.70 -8.94 8.47
C LYS A 121 -4.89 -8.67 7.55
N ASN A 122 -5.99 -8.15 8.12
CA ASN A 122 -7.19 -7.79 7.38
C ASN A 122 -7.37 -6.28 7.38
N PHE A 123 -7.99 -5.78 6.32
CA PHE A 123 -8.45 -4.39 6.25
C PHE A 123 -9.78 -4.25 6.99
N VAL A 124 -9.82 -3.37 7.99
CA VAL A 124 -10.99 -3.05 8.82
C VAL A 124 -11.39 -1.59 8.64
N SER A 125 -12.64 -1.23 8.94
CA SER A 125 -13.10 0.18 8.91
C SER A 125 -12.24 1.05 9.84
N LEU A 126 -11.61 2.10 9.31
CA LEU A 126 -10.83 3.04 10.11
C LEU A 126 -11.73 3.87 11.04
N ALA A 127 -12.94 4.21 10.60
CA ALA A 127 -13.88 4.98 11.40
C ALA A 127 -14.28 4.24 12.70
N ASP A 128 -14.42 2.91 12.62
CA ASP A 128 -14.75 2.07 13.76
C ASP A 128 -13.52 1.66 14.57
N ASN A 129 -12.32 1.76 13.99
CA ASN A 129 -11.05 1.31 14.58
C ASN A 129 -9.95 2.39 14.44
N PRO A 130 -10.13 3.60 15.00
CA PRO A 130 -9.25 4.74 14.73
C PRO A 130 -7.82 4.57 15.26
N GLU A 131 -7.63 3.67 16.22
CA GLU A 131 -6.33 3.39 16.84
C GLU A 131 -5.54 2.27 16.12
N VAL A 132 -6.11 1.66 15.07
CA VAL A 132 -5.46 0.57 14.34
C VAL A 132 -4.43 1.13 13.36
N TYR A 133 -3.19 0.68 13.54
CA TYR A 133 -2.07 0.91 12.65
C TYR A 133 -1.28 -0.39 12.44
N PHE A 134 -0.41 -0.39 11.43
CA PHE A 134 0.33 -1.58 11.03
C PHE A 134 1.58 -1.83 11.87
N GLU A 135 2.37 -0.79 12.19
CA GLU A 135 3.56 -0.91 13.05
C GLU A 135 3.96 0.39 13.70
#